data_AF-A0A3M1LBH4-F1
#
_entry.id   AF-A0A3M1LBH4-F1
#
_cell.length_a   1.000
_cell.length_b   1.000
_cell.length_c   1.000
_cell.angle_alpha   90.00
_cell.angle_beta   90.00
_cell.angle_gamma   90.00
#
_symmetry.space_group_name_H-M   'P 1'
#
loop_
_entity.id
_entity.type
_entity.pdbx_description
1 polymer ?
#
loop_
_entity_poly.entity_id
_entity_poly.type
_entity_poly.pdbx_seq_one_letter_code
_entity_poly.pdbx_strand_id
1 'polypeptide(L)'
;VERLCQADQPRPLLKVIVRDEKGKGLPGVPIWVSWEGGADRFVTGLKPEKGAGYADFEMTPGRVYAVSVGEASAILVTNLVVERCPADTPPFASWQMVFVAQQPSTTPTSP
;
A
#
# COMPACT_ATOMS: atom_id res chain seq x y z
N VAL A 1 2.00 9.69 -1.92
CA VAL A 1 0.76 9.10 -1.38
C VAL A 1 -0.39 9.91 -1.91
N GLU A 2 -1.45 9.29 -2.40
CA GLU A 2 -2.58 9.93 -3.07
C GLU A 2 -3.90 9.57 -2.36
N ARG A 3 -4.75 10.57 -2.13
CA ARG A 3 -6.07 10.39 -1.53
C ARG A 3 -7.12 10.23 -2.62
N LEU A 4 -7.93 9.18 -2.55
CA LEU A 4 -8.91 8.81 -3.56
C LEU A 4 -10.33 8.75 -2.99
N CYS A 5 -11.24 9.53 -3.58
CA CYS A 5 -12.67 9.53 -3.29
C CYS A 5 -13.44 8.94 -4.47
N GLN A 6 -13.46 7.62 -4.61
CA GLN A 6 -14.10 6.94 -5.76
C GLN A 6 -15.42 6.29 -5.34
N ALA A 7 -16.50 6.61 -6.04
CA ALA A 7 -17.85 6.10 -5.73
C ALA A 7 -18.00 4.58 -5.88
N ASP A 8 -17.13 3.94 -6.68
CA ASP A 8 -17.09 2.49 -6.86
C ASP A 8 -16.45 1.74 -5.67
N GLN A 9 -15.93 2.47 -4.68
CA GLN A 9 -15.32 1.91 -3.47
C GLN A 9 -15.99 2.46 -2.21
N PRO A 10 -16.99 1.73 -1.68
CA PRO A 10 -17.71 2.15 -0.48
C PRO A 10 -16.87 2.02 0.80
N ARG A 11 -15.73 1.33 0.75
CA ARG A 11 -14.86 1.06 1.90
C ARG A 11 -13.53 1.79 1.76
N PRO A 12 -12.98 2.38 2.83
CA PRO A 12 -11.69 3.05 2.80
C PRO A 12 -10.57 2.01 2.69
N LEU A 13 -9.93 1.95 1.54
CA LEU A 13 -8.84 1.02 1.28
C LEU A 13 -7.49 1.74 1.34
N LEU A 14 -6.51 1.10 1.96
CA LEU A 14 -5.10 1.35 1.73
C LEU A 14 -4.66 0.50 0.54
N LYS A 15 -4.50 1.12 -0.63
CA LYS A 15 -4.02 0.47 -1.85
C LYS A 15 -2.52 0.66 -2.00
N VAL A 16 -1.82 -0.44 -2.22
CA VAL A 16 -0.38 -0.46 -2.39
C VAL A 16 -0.04 -1.10 -3.71
N ILE A 17 0.78 -0.40 -4.50
CA ILE A 17 1.32 -0.91 -5.76
C ILE A 17 2.84 -0.93 -5.63
N VAL A 18 3.42 -2.13 -5.68
CA VAL A 18 4.88 -2.29 -5.72
C VAL A 18 5.31 -2.63 -7.14
N ARG A 19 6.29 -1.91 -7.66
CA ARG A 19 6.83 -2.10 -9.01
C ARG A 19 8.36 -2.00 -9.02
N ASP A 20 8.99 -2.54 -10.05
CA ASP A 20 10.39 -2.30 -10.33
C ASP A 20 10.61 -0.96 -11.04
N GLU A 21 11.87 -0.62 -11.31
CA GLU A 21 12.28 0.61 -12.01
C GLU A 21 11.75 0.69 -13.45
N LYS A 22 11.40 -0.45 -14.04
CA LYS A 22 10.79 -0.56 -15.38
C LYS A 22 9.27 -0.44 -15.33
N GLY A 23 8.70 -0.23 -14.14
CA GLY A 23 7.27 -0.11 -13.91
C GLY A 23 6.52 -1.44 -13.86
N LYS A 24 7.21 -2.58 -13.90
CA LYS A 24 6.58 -3.91 -13.80
C LYS A 24 6.17 -4.18 -12.35
N GLY A 25 4.90 -4.53 -12.14
CA GLY A 25 4.39 -4.89 -10.82
C GLY A 25 5.09 -6.12 -10.24
N LEU A 26 5.51 -6.04 -8.98
CA LEU A 26 6.22 -7.10 -8.28
C LEU A 26 5.24 -7.88 -7.38
N PRO A 27 4.94 -9.15 -7.70
CA PRO A 27 4.13 -10.01 -6.84
C PRO A 27 4.94 -10.55 -5.65
N GLY A 28 4.26 -11.01 -4.61
CA GLY A 28 4.88 -11.67 -3.47
C GLY A 28 5.61 -10.72 -2.51
N VAL A 29 5.45 -9.40 -2.67
CA VAL A 29 6.07 -8.41 -1.78
C VAL A 29 5.17 -8.24 -0.54
N PRO A 30 5.68 -8.52 0.67
CA PRO A 30 4.91 -8.32 1.89
C PRO A 30 4.83 -6.84 2.22
N ILE A 31 3.62 -6.40 2.58
CA ILE A 31 3.32 -5.07 3.07
C ILE A 31 2.89 -5.21 4.53
N TRP A 32 3.53 -4.45 5.39
CA TRP A 32 3.19 -4.38 6.80
C TRP A 32 2.41 -3.10 7.06
N VAL A 33 1.31 -3.22 7.79
CA VAL A 33 0.54 -2.09 8.29
C VAL A 33 0.47 -2.22 9.80
N SER A 34 0.83 -1.15 10.52
CA SER A 34 0.77 -1.12 11.98
C SER A 34 -0.04 0.07 12.47
N TRP A 35 -0.65 -0.08 13.63
CA TRP A 35 -1.41 0.96 14.32
C TRP A 35 -1.28 0.75 15.83
N GLU A 36 -1.84 1.66 16.62
CA GLU A 36 -1.84 1.50 18.07
C GLU A 36 -2.56 0.20 18.49
N GLY A 37 -1.84 -0.71 19.14
CA GLY A 37 -2.39 -1.98 19.62
C GLY A 37 -2.43 -3.12 18.60
N GLY A 38 -1.85 -2.97 17.40
CA GLY A 38 -1.79 -4.09 16.45
C GLY A 38 -1.00 -3.83 15.18
N ALA A 39 -0.81 -4.91 14.42
CA ALA A 39 -0.27 -4.87 13.07
C ALA A 39 -0.89 -6.00 12.24
N ASP A 40 -0.88 -5.81 10.93
CA ASP A 40 -1.29 -6.80 9.95
C ASP A 40 -0.31 -6.84 8.78
N ARG A 41 -0.34 -7.96 8.04
CA ARG A 41 0.49 -8.20 6.87
C ARG A 41 -0.35 -8.69 5.70
N PHE A 42 -0.22 -8.01 4.59
CA PHE A 42 -0.82 -8.38 3.31
C PHE A 42 0.25 -8.44 2.22
N VAL A 43 -0.03 -9.09 1.08
CA VAL A 43 1.00 -9.41 0.06
C VAL A 43 0.52 -9.02 -1.34
N THR A 44 1.42 -8.48 -2.17
CA THR A 44 1.13 -8.13 -3.56
C THR A 44 0.90 -9.33 -4.46
N GLY A 45 0.05 -9.16 -5.47
CA GLY A 45 -0.15 -10.15 -6.54
C GLY A 45 -1.22 -11.20 -6.27
N LEU A 46 -1.93 -11.11 -5.14
CA LEU A 46 -3.06 -12.00 -4.82
C LEU A 46 -4.38 -11.61 -5.51
N LYS A 47 -4.39 -10.49 -6.25
CA LYS A 47 -5.54 -9.96 -7.00
C LYS A 47 -5.15 -9.76 -8.47
N PRO A 48 -5.14 -10.83 -9.29
CA PRO A 48 -4.63 -10.78 -10.66
C PRO A 48 -5.37 -9.74 -11.54
N GLU A 49 -6.64 -9.49 -11.27
CA GLU A 49 -7.48 -8.51 -11.97
C GLU A 49 -7.03 -7.05 -11.73
N LYS A 50 -6.26 -6.78 -10.68
CA LYS A 50 -5.70 -5.45 -10.37
C LYS A 50 -4.21 -5.32 -10.69
N GLY A 51 -3.56 -6.41 -11.11
CA GLY A 51 -2.15 -6.46 -11.49
C GLY A 51 -1.25 -7.11 -10.44
N ALA A 52 -0.12 -7.67 -10.92
CA ALA A 52 0.80 -8.46 -10.10
C ALA A 52 1.45 -7.69 -8.94
N GLY A 53 1.57 -6.36 -9.04
CA GLY A 53 2.14 -5.52 -7.99
C GLY A 53 1.15 -5.01 -6.96
N TYR A 54 -0.15 -5.33 -7.10
CA TYR A 54 -1.21 -4.72 -6.30
C TYR A 54 -1.50 -5.51 -5.03
N ALA A 55 -1.73 -4.79 -3.94
CA ALA A 55 -2.35 -5.29 -2.73
C ALA A 55 -3.25 -4.21 -2.11
N ASP A 56 -4.24 -4.61 -1.29
CA ASP A 56 -5.01 -3.65 -0.48
C ASP A 56 -5.32 -4.18 0.91
N PHE A 57 -5.58 -3.23 1.81
CA PHE A 57 -6.00 -3.44 3.18
C PHE A 57 -7.18 -2.52 3.50
N GLU A 58 -8.20 -3.03 4.18
CA GLU A 58 -9.36 -2.23 4.59
C GLU A 58 -9.03 -1.47 5.89
N MET A 59 -9.07 -0.14 5.82
CA MET A 59 -8.76 0.70 6.96
C MET A 59 -9.99 0.88 7.86
N THR A 60 -9.79 0.82 9.17
CA THR A 60 -10.78 1.26 10.16
C THR A 60 -10.63 2.76 10.45
N PRO A 61 -11.69 3.58 10.35
CA PRO A 61 -11.68 4.98 10.79
C PRO A 61 -11.30 5.16 12.26
N GLY A 62 -10.66 6.28 12.58
CA GLY A 62 -10.22 6.59 13.95
C GLY A 62 -8.89 5.95 14.37
N ARG A 63 -8.28 5.13 13.51
CA ARG A 63 -6.91 4.61 13.72
C ARG A 63 -5.88 5.41 12.92
N VAL A 64 -4.68 5.48 13.47
CA VAL A 64 -3.49 6.03 12.81
C VAL A 64 -2.60 4.87 12.39
N TYR A 65 -2.25 4.82 11.11
CA TYR A 65 -1.49 3.74 10.51
C TYR A 65 -0.09 4.16 10.09
N ALA A 66 0.83 3.21 10.16
CA ALA A 66 2.12 3.24 9.48
C ALA A 66 2.23 2.08 8.50
N VAL A 67 2.98 2.28 7.42
CA VAL A 67 3.14 1.31 6.33
C VAL A 67 4.61 1.06 6.06
N SER A 68 4.98 -0.22 5.98
CA SER A 68 6.32 -0.70 5.63
C SER A 68 6.25 -1.70 4.48
N VAL A 69 7.30 -1.81 3.68
CA VAL A 69 7.37 -2.72 2.53
C VAL A 69 8.56 -3.66 2.71
N GLY A 70 8.35 -4.96 2.51
CA GLY A 70 9.36 -6.00 2.73
C GLY A 70 9.50 -6.35 4.21
N GLU A 71 9.99 -5.40 5.01
CA GLU A 71 10.32 -5.60 6.43
C GLU A 71 9.45 -4.70 7.31
N ALA A 72 8.96 -5.22 8.44
CA ALA A 72 8.08 -4.47 9.34
C ALA A 72 8.76 -3.22 9.94
N SER A 73 10.08 -3.30 10.20
CA SER A 73 10.92 -2.23 10.75
C SER A 73 11.21 -1.11 9.76
N ALA A 74 11.07 -1.35 8.45
CA ALA A 74 11.37 -0.39 7.39
C ALA A 74 10.16 0.52 7.10
N ILE A 75 9.74 1.31 8.11
CA ILE A 75 8.58 2.20 8.00
C ILE A 75 8.83 3.28 6.94
N LEU A 76 7.95 3.36 5.94
CA LEU A 76 8.05 4.30 4.82
C LEU A 76 7.00 5.42 4.88
N VAL A 77 5.82 5.12 5.42
CA VAL A 77 4.71 6.08 5.55
C VAL A 77 4.17 6.01 6.97
N THR A 78 3.89 7.16 7.57
CA THR A 78 3.32 7.28 8.92
C THR A 78 2.16 8.27 8.94
N ASN A 79 1.46 8.34 10.07
CA ASN A 79 0.36 9.28 10.32
C ASN A 79 -0.79 9.15 9.30
N LEU A 80 -0.99 7.96 8.73
CA LEU A 80 -2.06 7.73 7.78
C LEU A 80 -3.37 7.51 8.52
N VAL A 81 -4.40 8.28 8.20
CA VAL A 81 -5.72 8.18 8.82
C VAL A 81 -6.79 8.05 7.74
N VAL A 82 -7.93 7.46 8.07
CA VAL A 82 -9.09 7.50 7.16
C VAL A 82 -9.66 8.92 7.18
N GLU A 83 -9.62 9.58 6.03
CA GLU A 83 -10.19 10.91 5.85
C GLU A 83 -11.58 10.85 5.24
N ARG A 84 -12.38 11.88 5.46
CA ARG A 84 -13.69 12.02 4.81
C ARG A 84 -13.54 12.60 3.42
N CYS A 85 -14.40 12.14 2.51
CA CYS A 85 -14.55 12.79 1.22
C CYS A 85 -15.44 14.04 1.33
N PRO A 86 -15.29 15.03 0.44
CA PRO A 86 -16.15 16.21 0.42
C PRO A 86 -17.60 15.89 0.06
N ALA A 87 -17.82 14.82 -0.70
CA ALA A 87 -19.14 14.31 -1.06
C ALA A 87 -19.55 13.21 -0.07
N ASP A 88 -20.86 13.03 0.13
CA ASP A 88 -21.42 12.03 1.04
C ASP A 88 -21.23 10.58 0.53
N THR A 89 -20.87 10.40 -0.75
CA THR A 89 -20.69 9.08 -1.36
C THR A 89 -19.42 9.06 -2.23
N PRO A 90 -18.37 8.30 -1.84
CA PRO A 90 -18.25 7.53 -0.61
C PRO A 90 -17.99 8.46 0.60
N PRO A 91 -18.38 8.09 1.82
CA PRO A 91 -18.16 8.95 3.00
C PRO A 91 -16.68 9.02 3.42
N PHE A 92 -15.88 8.02 3.05
CA PHE A 92 -14.47 7.91 3.43
C PHE A 92 -13.57 7.73 2.21
N ALA A 93 -12.41 8.36 2.26
CA ALA A 93 -11.39 8.25 1.23
C ALA A 93 -10.58 6.96 1.38
N SER A 94 -10.19 6.42 0.24
CA SER A 94 -9.11 5.44 0.13
C SER A 94 -7.76 6.15 -0.05
N TRP A 95 -6.68 5.45 0.25
CA TRP A 95 -5.32 5.89 -0.05
C TRP A 95 -4.71 5.01 -1.13
N GLN A 96 -3.92 5.61 -2.01
CA GLN A 96 -3.10 4.90 -2.98
C GLN A 96 -1.63 5.31 -2.83
N MET A 97 -0.76 4.32 -2.83
CA MET A 97 0.69 4.53 -2.78
C MET A 97 1.39 3.58 -3.73
N VAL A 98 2.41 4.12 -4.39
CA VAL A 98 3.25 3.39 -5.33
C VAL A 98 4.67 3.36 -4.77
N PHE A 99 5.21 2.17 -4.58
CA PHE A 99 6.60 1.96 -4.17
C PHE A 99 7.38 1.40 -5.35
N VAL A 100 8.55 1.98 -5.60
CA VAL A 100 9.51 1.43 -6.55
C VAL A 100 10.54 0.67 -5.74
N ALA A 101 10.54 -0.65 -5.84
CA ALA A 101 11.61 -1.45 -5.28
C ALA A 101 12.86 -1.17 -6.10
N GLN A 102 13.88 -0.59 -5.46
CA GLN A 102 15.20 -0.56 -6.05
C GLN A 102 15.64 -2.01 -6.20
N GLN A 103 15.90 -2.46 -7.43
CA GLN A 103 16.54 -3.76 -7.59
C GLN A 103 17.83 -3.70 -6.76
N PRO A 104 18.18 -4.74 -5.99
CA PRO A 104 19.53 -4.81 -5.45
C PRO A 104 20.43 -4.65 -6.65
N SER A 105 21.24 -3.58 -6.66
CA SER A 105 22.24 -3.37 -7.68
C SER A 105 23.04 -4.67 -7.73
N THR A 106 22.81 -5.47 -8.77
CA THR A 106 23.66 -6.61 -9.08
C THR A 106 24.97 -5.97 -9.48
N THR A 107 25.82 -5.65 -8.49
CA THR A 107 27.22 -5.36 -8.72
C THR A 107 27.73 -6.56 -9.50
N PRO A 108 28.10 -6.40 -10.78
CA PRO A 108 28.76 -7.48 -11.47
C PRO A 108 30.09 -7.63 -10.75
N THR A 109 30.24 -8.65 -9.91
CA THR A 109 31.55 -9.11 -9.48
C THR A 109 32.24 -9.60 -10.75
N SER A 110 33.00 -8.70 -11.37
CA SER A 110 33.84 -9.03 -12.52
C SER A 110 34.89 -10.05 -12.06
N PRO A 111 35.15 -11.11 -12.86
CA PRO A 111 36.17 -12.11 -12.56
C PRO A 111 37.59 -11.54 -12.60
#